data_AF-A0A1B9N824-F1
#
_entry.id   AF-A0A1B9N824-F1
#
_cell.length_a   1.000
_cell.length_b   1.000
_cell.length_c   1.000
_cell.angle_alpha   90.00
_cell.angle_beta   90.00
_cell.angle_gamma   90.00
#
_symmetry.space_group_name_H-M   'P 1'
#
loop_
_entity.id
_entity.type
_entity.pdbx_description
1 polymer ?
#
loop_
_entity_poly.entity_id
_entity_poly.type
_entity_poly.pdbx_seq_one_letter_code
_entity_poly.pdbx_strand_id
1 'polypeptide(L)'
;MLADDPPAPEPVADPIDVNTASRAQLRRLLRVDRKAADALLTERTRRGGFASLDDFARAAGLQPHELARLRREAVCSPRPRAPRRFGRRVDL
;
A
#
# COMPACT_ATOMS: atom_id res chain seq x y z
N MET A 1 0.31 -3.63 23.82
CA MET A 1 -0.29 -2.60 22.93
C MET A 1 0.50 -2.55 21.62
N LEU A 2 0.30 -3.52 20.73
CA LEU A 2 0.55 -3.36 19.31
C LEU A 2 -0.61 -4.08 18.63
N ALA A 3 -1.46 -3.32 17.96
CA ALA A 3 -2.64 -3.83 17.29
C ALA A 3 -2.21 -4.74 16.14
N ASP A 4 -2.24 -6.05 16.38
CA ASP A 4 -2.42 -7.04 15.32
C ASP A 4 -3.90 -6.92 14.93
N ASP A 5 -4.17 -6.02 13.98
CA ASP A 5 -5.51 -5.78 13.45
C ASP A 5 -5.97 -7.08 12.76
N PRO A 6 -7.16 -7.62 13.07
CA PRO A 6 -7.63 -8.86 12.46
C PRO A 6 -7.73 -8.66 10.94
N PRO A 7 -7.21 -9.58 10.10
CA PRO A 7 -7.34 -9.44 8.66
C PRO A 7 -8.83 -9.59 8.29
N ALA A 8 -9.50 -8.46 8.13
CA ALA A 8 -10.86 -8.39 7.62
C ALA A 8 -10.90 -9.09 6.24
N PRO A 9 -11.99 -9.83 5.95
CA PRO A 9 -12.07 -10.66 4.76
C PRO A 9 -12.10 -9.82 3.48
N GLU A 10 -11.42 -10.34 2.46
CA GLU A 10 -11.38 -10.03 1.01
C GLU A 10 -12.72 -9.49 0.44
N PRO A 11 -12.85 -8.77 -0.71
CA PRO A 11 -12.23 -9.07 -2.03
C PRO A 11 -12.10 -7.84 -2.99
N VAL A 12 -11.91 -8.12 -4.29
CA VAL A 12 -11.95 -7.26 -5.51
C VAL A 12 -10.71 -6.44 -5.88
N ALA A 13 -10.46 -6.38 -7.19
CA ALA A 13 -9.25 -5.94 -7.88
C ALA A 13 -8.99 -4.42 -7.81
N ASP A 14 -8.98 -3.87 -6.61
CA ASP A 14 -8.64 -2.48 -6.34
C ASP A 14 -7.14 -2.34 -6.04
N PRO A 15 -6.52 -1.21 -6.42
CA PRO A 15 -5.10 -0.98 -6.22
C PRO A 15 -4.74 -1.02 -4.73
N ILE A 16 -3.62 -1.67 -4.41
CA ILE A 16 -3.19 -1.88 -3.02
C ILE A 16 -2.71 -0.55 -2.42
N ASP A 17 -3.27 -0.14 -1.30
CA ASP A 17 -2.81 1.07 -0.61
C ASP A 17 -1.55 0.77 0.21
N VAL A 18 -0.45 1.48 -0.07
CA VAL A 18 0.84 1.28 0.64
C VAL A 18 0.78 1.61 2.13
N ASN A 19 -0.14 2.48 2.55
CA ASN A 19 -0.30 2.88 3.95
C ASN A 19 -1.08 1.86 4.77
N THR A 20 -2.01 1.13 4.15
CA THR A 20 -2.81 0.08 4.83
C THR A 20 -2.34 -1.33 4.46
N ALA A 21 -1.42 -1.46 3.49
CA ALA A 21 -0.92 -2.75 3.03
C ALA A 21 -0.30 -3.57 4.15
N SER A 22 -0.61 -4.86 4.13
CA SER A 22 -0.03 -5.89 4.99
C SER A 22 1.30 -6.39 4.45
N ARG A 23 2.13 -7.01 5.30
CA ARG A 23 3.42 -7.60 4.92
C ARG A 23 3.31 -8.50 3.68
N ALA A 24 2.29 -9.35 3.63
CA ALA A 24 2.06 -10.25 2.51
C ALA A 24 1.72 -9.51 1.21
N GLN A 25 0.90 -8.46 1.29
CA GLN A 25 0.55 -7.61 0.16
C GLN A 25 1.78 -6.86 -0.37
N LEU A 26 2.58 -6.27 0.51
CA LEU A 26 3.84 -5.59 0.16
C LEU A 26 4.82 -6.52 -0.55
N ARG A 27 4.99 -7.75 -0.04
CA ARG A 27 5.84 -8.77 -0.68
C ARG A 27 5.36 -9.14 -2.08
N ARG A 28 4.04 -9.32 -2.27
CA ARG A 28 3.46 -9.67 -3.57
C ARG A 28 3.57 -8.52 -4.57
N LEU A 29 3.29 -7.31 -4.09
CA LEU A 29 3.27 -6.07 -4.87
C LEU A 29 4.67 -5.65 -5.32
N LEU A 30 5.65 -5.72 -4.42
CA LEU A 30 7.03 -5.31 -4.68
C LEU A 30 7.95 -6.46 -5.11
N ARG A 31 7.46 -7.71 -5.08
CA ARG A 31 8.26 -8.93 -5.31
C ARG A 31 9.52 -8.97 -4.43
N VAL A 32 9.40 -8.45 -3.20
CA VAL A 32 10.49 -8.40 -2.23
C VAL A 32 10.39 -9.50 -1.18
N ASP A 33 11.51 -9.79 -0.55
CA ASP A 33 11.59 -10.71 0.56
C ASP A 33 10.87 -10.24 1.82
N ARG A 34 10.63 -11.20 2.72
CA ARG A 34 10.05 -10.93 4.05
C ARG A 34 10.84 -9.86 4.80
N LYS A 35 12.18 -9.90 4.74
CA LYS A 35 13.06 -8.97 5.45
C LYS A 35 12.88 -7.53 4.95
N ALA A 36 12.81 -7.34 3.63
CA ALA A 36 12.59 -6.03 3.02
C ALA A 36 11.20 -5.48 3.35
N ALA A 37 10.17 -6.33 3.27
CA ALA A 37 8.82 -5.94 3.66
C ALA A 37 8.72 -5.58 5.16
N ASP A 38 9.48 -6.26 6.02
CA ASP A 38 9.52 -5.95 7.45
C ASP A 38 10.16 -4.60 7.74
N ALA A 39 11.32 -4.34 7.13
CA ALA A 39 12.01 -3.05 7.22
C ALA A 39 11.09 -1.91 6.77
N LEU A 40 10.29 -2.15 5.73
CA LEU A 40 9.34 -1.17 5.22
C LEU A 40 8.19 -0.87 6.19
N LEU A 41 7.67 -1.89 6.89
CA LEU A 41 6.64 -1.73 7.91
C LEU A 41 7.20 -0.99 9.14
N THR A 42 8.43 -1.29 9.54
CA THR A 42 9.13 -0.53 10.58
C THR A 42 9.28 0.92 10.18
N GLU A 43 9.72 1.18 8.95
CA GLU A 43 9.90 2.55 8.44
C GLU A 43 8.55 3.29 8.33
N ARG A 44 7.49 2.61 7.86
CA ARG A 44 6.11 3.13 7.85
C ARG A 44 5.68 3.58 9.25
N THR A 45 5.91 2.73 10.25
CA THR A 45 5.55 3.00 11.64
C THR A 45 6.36 4.14 12.22
N ARG A 46 7.67 4.19 11.91
CA ARG A 46 8.59 5.24 12.35
C ARG A 46 8.25 6.61 11.75
N ARG A 47 7.85 6.65 10.47
CA ARG A 47 7.43 7.87 9.77
C ARG A 47 6.00 8.29 10.07
N GLY A 48 5.17 7.37 10.56
CA GLY A 48 3.73 7.59 10.75
C GLY A 48 2.91 7.50 9.45
N GLY A 49 3.45 6.82 8.43
CA GLY A 49 2.86 6.68 7.10
C GLY A 49 3.70 7.34 5.99
N PHE A 50 3.31 7.05 4.75
CA PHE A 50 3.91 7.62 3.54
C PHE A 50 3.00 8.69 2.93
N ALA A 51 3.60 9.80 2.51
CA ALA A 51 2.89 10.90 1.85
C ALA A 51 2.58 10.62 0.38
N SER A 52 3.35 9.73 -0.26
CA SER A 52 3.23 9.40 -1.69
C SER A 52 3.90 8.06 -2.00
N LEU A 53 3.56 7.47 -3.16
CA LEU A 53 4.23 6.26 -3.67
C LEU A 53 5.74 6.45 -3.88
N ASP A 54 6.18 7.68 -4.19
CA ASP A 54 7.61 8.00 -4.35
C ASP A 54 8.37 7.86 -3.02
N ASP A 55 7.81 8.40 -1.93
CA ASP A 55 8.41 8.30 -0.59
C ASP A 55 8.47 6.84 -0.12
N PHE A 56 7.40 6.11 -0.39
CA PHE A 56 7.33 4.68 -0.15
C PHE A 56 8.38 3.90 -0.95
N ALA A 57 8.54 4.20 -2.24
CA ALA A 57 9.54 3.55 -3.09
C ALA A 57 10.96 3.84 -2.62
N ARG A 58 11.25 5.08 -2.20
CA ARG A 58 12.53 5.45 -1.60
C ARG A 58 12.80 4.69 -0.31
N ALA A 59 11.80 4.56 0.57
CA ALA A 59 11.91 3.79 1.81
C ALA A 59 12.12 2.29 1.56
N ALA A 60 11.50 1.75 0.50
CA ALA A 60 11.69 0.37 0.06
C ALA A 60 12.98 0.13 -0.74
N GLY A 61 13.74 1.17 -1.07
CA GLY A 61 14.92 1.06 -1.94
C GLY A 61 14.59 0.61 -3.36
N LEU A 62 13.38 0.92 -3.85
CA LEU A 62 12.95 0.55 -5.19
C LEU A 62 13.66 1.36 -6.26
N GLN A 63 13.96 0.68 -7.35
CA GLN A 63 14.50 1.31 -8.55
C GLN A 63 13.40 2.11 -9.28
N PRO A 64 13.77 3.08 -10.15
CA PRO A 64 12.79 3.91 -10.86
C PRO A 64 11.78 3.10 -11.70
N HIS A 65 12.23 1.98 -12.30
CA HIS A 65 11.38 1.10 -13.08
C HIS A 65 10.37 0.32 -12.20
N GLU A 66 10.78 -0.09 -11.00
CA GLU A 66 9.89 -0.75 -10.03
C GLU A 66 8.83 0.23 -9.52
N LEU A 67 9.21 1.48 -9.23
CA LEU A 67 8.26 2.53 -8.85
C LEU A 67 7.23 2.81 -9.97
N ALA A 68 7.66 2.84 -11.23
CA ALA A 68 6.74 3.05 -12.36
C ALA A 68 5.71 1.91 -12.47
N ARG A 69 6.12 0.68 -12.15
CA ARG A 69 5.26 -0.51 -12.12
C ARG A 69 4.31 -0.48 -10.92
N LEU A 70 4.85 -0.18 -9.73
CA LEU A 70 4.11 0.02 -8.50
C LEU A 70 3.00 1.06 -8.66
N ARG A 71 3.26 2.18 -9.35
CA ARG A 71 2.27 3.23 -9.62
C ARG A 71 1.03 2.75 -10.38
N ARG A 72 1.07 1.59 -11.03
CA ARG A 72 -0.09 0.98 -11.70
C ARG A 72 -0.84 -0.02 -10.82
N GLU A 73 -0.16 -0.61 -9.84
CA GLU A 73 -0.68 -1.69 -9.00
C GLU A 73 -1.06 -1.20 -7.58
N ALA A 74 -0.59 -0.02 -7.19
CA ALA A 74 -0.73 0.54 -5.85
C ALA A 74 -1.18 2.00 -5.86
N VAL A 75 -1.80 2.40 -4.76
CA VAL A 75 -2.18 3.79 -4.48
C VAL A 75 -1.58 4.23 -3.16
N CYS A 76 -1.45 5.55 -3.00
CA CYS A 76 -1.11 6.16 -1.74
C CYS A 76 -2.23 7.12 -1.40
N SER A 77 -3.12 6.71 -0.51
CA SER A 77 -4.15 7.62 -0.02
C SER A 77 -3.53 8.48 1.09
N PRO A 78 -3.48 9.82 0.96
CA PRO A 78 -3.38 10.65 2.16
C PRO A 78 -4.59 10.37 3.05
N ARG A 79 -4.43 10.48 4.38
CA ARG A 79 -5.45 10.22 5.42
C ARG A 79 -6.89 10.44 4.93
N PRO A 80 -7.83 9.56 5.32
CA PRO A 80 -9.10 9.36 4.64
C PRO A 80 -9.85 10.68 4.45
N ARG A 81 -9.82 11.21 3.22
CA ARG A 81 -10.91 12.05 2.76
C ARG A 81 -11.99 11.06 2.35
N ALA A 82 -12.94 10.84 3.27
CA ALA A 82 -14.25 10.18 3.18
C ALA A 82 -14.48 9.20 2.02
N PRO A 83 -15.14 8.05 2.27
CA PRO A 83 -15.28 6.98 1.29
C PRO A 83 -15.72 7.53 -0.07
N ARG A 84 -14.83 7.44 -1.07
CA ARG A 84 -15.21 7.66 -2.45
C ARG A 84 -16.05 6.46 -2.85
N ARG A 85 -17.35 6.57 -2.54
CA ARG A 85 -18.41 5.76 -3.11
C ARG A 85 -18.30 5.96 -4.61
N PHE A 86 -17.56 5.09 -5.29
CA PHE A 86 -17.57 4.99 -6.74
C PHE A 86 -18.88 4.31 -7.15
N GLY A 87 -19.98 4.98 -6.84
CA GLY A 87 -21.28 4.69 -7.40
C GLY A 87 -21.30 5.31 -8.78
N ARG A 88 -20.85 4.55 -9.78
CA ARG A 88 -21.26 4.83 -11.16
C ARG A 88 -22.18 3.70 -11.58
N ARG A 89 -23.47 3.90 -11.35
CA ARG A 89 -24.51 3.27 -12.15
C ARG A 89 -24.26 3.68 -13.60
N VAL A 90 -23.92 2.71 -14.43
CA VAL A 90 -24.09 2.64 -15.88
C VAL A 90 -24.49 1.16 -16.07
N ASP A 91 -25.66 0.80 -16.58
CA ASP A 91 -26.39 1.23 -17.78
C ASP A 91 -27.91 1.19 -17.49
N LEU A 92 -28.66 2.23 -17.89
CA LEU A 92 -29.47 2.42 -19.12
C LEU A 92 -30.83 1.70 -19.07
#